data_AF-A0A6J4VIK8-F1
#
_entry.id   AF-A0A6J4VIK8-F1
#
_cell.length_a   1.000
_cell.length_b   1.000
_cell.length_c   1.000
_cell.angle_alpha   90.00
_cell.angle_beta   90.00
_cell.angle_gamma   90.00
#
_symmetry.space_group_name_H-M   'P 1'
#
loop_
_entity.id
_entity.type
_entity.pdbx_description
1 polymer ?
#
loop_
_entity_poly.entity_id
_entity_poly.type
_entity_poly.pdbx_seq_one_letter_code
_entity_poly.pdbx_strand_id
1 'polypeptide(L)' 'MLVLCGIFGTAGGGFLYLTAIDLAGAAKTAVLGSAAPIFGLIGSVLFLGERPGPRGIVGTLLSVGGIALVV' A
#
# COMPACT_ATOMS: atom_id res chain seq x y z
N MET A 1 -6.15 -7.74 19.95
CA MET A 1 -5.30 -7.30 18.83
C MET A 1 -6.01 -7.41 17.47
N LEU A 2 -6.72 -8.52 17.15
CA LEU A 2 -7.48 -8.65 15.89
C LEU A 2 -8.56 -7.57 15.65
N VAL A 3 -9.30 -7.16 16.68
CA VAL A 3 -10.39 -6.17 16.54
C VAL A 3 -9.85 -4.79 16.12
N LEU A 4 -8.72 -4.36 16.68
CA LEU A 4 -8.04 -3.11 16.29
C LEU A 4 -7.52 -3.17 14.85
N CYS A 5 -6.90 -4.29 14.45
CA CYS A 5 -6.49 -4.51 13.06
C CYS A 5 -7.67 -4.51 12.09
N GLY A 6 -8.81 -5.11 12.47
CA GLY A 6 -10.01 -5.16 11.64
C GLY A 6 -10.70 -3.80 11.47
N ILE A 7 -10.78 -3.00 12.55
CA ILE A 7 -11.40 -1.67 12.50
C ILE A 7 -10.50 -0.67 11.76
N PHE A 8 -9.21 -0.58 12.10
CA PHE A 8 -8.32 0.39 11.47
C PHE A 8 -7.84 -0.04 10.08
N GLY A 9 -7.54 -1.33 9.90
CA GLY A 9 -7.07 -1.85 8.62
C GLY A 9 -8.20 -2.03 7.63
N THR A 10 -9.16 -2.91 7.96
CA THR A 10 -10.16 -3.36 6.98
C THR A 10 -11.35 -2.41 6.87
N ALA A 11 -11.96 -2.01 7.99
CA ALA A 11 -13.14 -1.16 7.96
C ALA A 11 -12.79 0.30 7.60
N GLY A 12 -11.82 0.89 8.29
CA GLY A 12 -11.34 2.25 8.02
C GLY A 12 -10.67 2.39 6.66
N GLY A 13 -9.74 1.48 6.34
CA GLY A 13 -9.05 1.47 5.04
C GLY A 13 -10.00 1.22 3.86
N GLY A 14 -10.93 0.27 4.00
CA GLY A 14 -11.93 -0.02 2.97
C GLY A 14 -12.87 1.16 2.72
N PHE A 15 -13.34 1.83 3.78
CA PHE A 15 -14.20 3.00 3.64
C PHE A 15 -13.48 4.15 2.94
N LEU A 16 -12.23 4.42 3.33
CA LEU A 16 -11.42 5.47 2.71
C LEU A 16 -11.08 5.16 1.25
N TYR A 17 -10.87 3.87 0.91
CA TYR A 17 -10.65 3.43 -0.47
C TYR A 17 -11.88 3.63 -1.35
N LEU A 18 -13.08 3.30 -0.84
CA LEU A 18 -14.33 3.53 -1.56
C LEU A 18 -14.58 5.03 -1.77
N THR A 19 -14.33 5.87 -0.76
CA THR A 19 -14.39 7.33 -0.90
C THR A 19 -13.36 7.86 -1.91
N ALA A 20 -12.15 7.29 -1.93
CA ALA A 20 -11.16 7.66 -2.92
C ALA A 20 -11.60 7.30 -4.34
N ILE A 21 -12.29 6.15 -4.53
CA ILE A 21 -12.83 5.75 -5.84
C ILE A 21 -13.88 6.75 -6.29
N ASP A 22 -14.76 7.17 -5.38
CA ASP A 22 -15.83 8.12 -5.65
C ASP A 22 -15.29 9.51 -6.04
N LEU A 23 -14.23 10.00 -5.37
CA LEU A 23 -13.62 11.30 -5.69
C LEU A 23 -12.67 11.28 -6.90
N ALA A 24 -11.78 10.29 -7.01
CA ALA A 24 -10.68 10.29 -7.98
C ALA A 24 -10.93 9.39 -9.20
N GLY A 25 -11.92 8.49 -9.12
CA GLY A 25 -12.22 7.48 -10.12
C GLY A 25 -11.36 6.22 -9.98
N ALA A 26 -11.94 5.08 -10.37
CA ALA A 26 -11.36 3.74 -10.18
C ALA A 26 -9.93 3.58 -10.73
N ALA A 27 -9.62 4.19 -11.87
CA ALA A 27 -8.29 4.11 -12.48
C ALA A 27 -7.21 4.77 -11.61
N LYS A 28 -7.44 5.99 -11.12
CA LYS A 28 -6.46 6.71 -10.29
C LYS A 28 -6.30 6.04 -8.92
N THR A 29 -7.39 5.54 -8.34
CA THR A 29 -7.31 4.79 -7.08
C THR A 29 -6.64 3.44 -7.21
N ALA A 30 -6.76 2.76 -8.36
CA ALA A 30 -6.04 1.51 -8.59
C ALA A 30 -4.52 1.76 -8.67
N VAL A 31 -4.12 2.84 -9.34
CA VAL A 31 -2.71 3.27 -9.41
C VAL A 31 -2.18 3.63 -8.02
N LEU A 32 -2.92 4.46 -7.27
CA LEU A 32 -2.59 4.83 -5.89
C LEU A 32 -2.55 3.62 -4.95
N GLY A 33 -3.53 2.72 -5.05
CA GLY A 33 -3.58 1.49 -4.25
C GLY A 33 -2.42 0.56 -4.57
N SER A 34 -1.94 0.57 -5.80
CA SER A 34 -0.76 -0.23 -6.16
C SER A 34 0.52 0.32 -5.52
N ALA A 35 0.57 1.58 -5.07
CA ALA A 35 1.69 2.11 -4.28
C ALA A 35 1.74 1.58 -2.83
N ALA A 36 0.79 0.72 -2.42
CA ALA A 36 0.78 0.06 -1.12
C ALA A 36 2.12 -0.61 -0.71
N PRO A 37 2.92 -1.23 -1.61
CA PRO A 37 4.22 -1.80 -1.28
C PRO A 37 5.22 -0.75 -0.78
N ILE A 38 5.14 0.49 -1.26
CA ILE A 38 6.01 1.59 -0.79
C ILE A 38 5.67 1.90 0.67
N PHE A 39 4.38 2.08 0.97
CA PHE A 39 3.92 2.34 2.33
C PHE A 39 4.17 1.14 3.25
N GLY A 40 4.06 -0.08 2.74
CA GLY A 40 4.41 -1.31 3.46
C GLY A 40 5.91 -1.38 3.79
N LEU A 41 6.78 -0.99 2.86
CA LEU A 41 8.22 -0.93 3.10
C LEU A 41 8.58 0.14 4.14
N ILE A 42 8.02 1.35 4.01
CA ILE A 42 8.21 2.44 4.97
C ILE A 42 7.71 2.02 6.35
N GLY A 43 6.52 1.41 6.42
CA GLY A 43 5.94 0.90 7.66
C GLY A 43 6.80 -0.21 8.28
N SER A 44 7.35 -1.11 7.47
CA SER A 44 8.26 -2.17 7.94
C SER A 44 9.55 -1.60 8.53
N VAL A 45 10.16 -0.60 7.89
CA VAL A 45 11.35 0.08 8.44
C VAL A 45 11.02 0.83 9.73
N LEU A 46 9.87 1.52 9.78
CA LEU A 46 9.51 2.41 10.89
C LEU A 46 8.96 1.67 12.12
N PHE A 47 8.11 0.65 11.92
CA PHE A 47 7.46 -0.10 13.01
C PHE A 47 8.15 -1.40 13.36
N LEU A 48 8.72 -2.10 12.37
CA LEU A 48 9.30 -3.43 12.57
C LEU A 48 10.82 -3.37 12.79
N GLY A 49 11.48 -2.27 12.37
CA GLY A 49 12.93 -2.07 12.51
C GLY A 49 13.77 -3.03 11.66
N GLU A 50 13.14 -3.86 10.84
CA GLU A 50 13.80 -4.76 9.92
C GLU A 50 14.39 -3.94 8.77
N ARG A 51 15.71 -4.02 8.57
CA ARG A 51 16.36 -3.44 7.40
C ARG A 51 15.95 -4.30 6.20
N PRO A 52 15.14 -3.81 5.24
CA PRO A 52 14.81 -4.59 4.06
C PRO A 52 16.11 -4.96 3.37
N GLY A 53 16.43 -6.26 3.36
CA GLY A 53 17.60 -6.76 2.66
C GLY A 53 17.53 -6.42 1.17
N PRO A 54 18.62 -6.57 0.41
CA PRO A 54 18.65 -6.23 -1.02
C PRO A 54 17.50 -6.85 -1.84
N ARG A 55 17.00 -8.03 -1.42
CA ARG A 55 15.83 -8.69 -2.02
C ARG A 55 14.51 -7.94 -1.79
N GLY A 56 14.32 -7.32 -0.61
CA GLY A 56 13.14 -6.49 -0.31
C GLY A 56 13.13 -5.22 -1.15
N ILE A 57 14.28 -4.59 -1.32
CA ILE A 57 14.44 -3.39 -2.17
C ILE A 57 14.13 -3.73 -3.63
N VAL A 58 14.64 -4.86 -4.14
CA VAL A 58 14.33 -5.34 -5.50
C VAL A 58 12.84 -5.63 -5.65
N GLY A 59 12.19 -6.26 -4.68
CA GLY A 59 10.75 -6.52 -4.70
C GLY A 59 9.91 -5.24 -4.71
N THR A 60 10.29 -4.23 -3.92
CA THR A 60 9.65 -2.92 -3.95
C THR A 60 9.87 -2.22 -5.28
N LEU A 61 11.09 -2.21 -5.83
CA LEU A 61 11.38 -1.64 -7.13
C LEU A 61 10.63 -2.34 -8.26
N LEU A 62 10.50 -3.67 -8.21
CA LEU A 62 9.71 -4.44 -9.18
C LEU A 62 8.23 -4.07 -9.10
N SER A 63 7.71 -3.94 -7.88
CA SER A 63 6.32 -3.54 -7.66
C SER A 63 6.09 -2.13 -8.19
N VAL A 64 6.97 -1.17 -7.85
CA VAL A 64 6.90 0.20 -8.34
C VAL A 64 7.03 0.28 -9.87
N GLY A 65 7.95 -0.49 -10.45
CA GLY A 65 8.12 -0.57 -11.91
C GLY A 65 6.90 -1.14 -12.61
N GLY A 66 6.27 -2.18 -12.05
CA GLY A 66 5.03 -2.73 -12.59
C GLY A 66 3.88 -1.72 -12.59
N ILE A 67 3.79 -0.88 -11.56
CA ILE A 67 2.78 0.19 -11.47
C ILE A 67 3.01 1.24 -12.55
N ALA A 68 4.27 1.68 -12.71
CA ALA A 68 4.62 2.67 -13.72
C ALA A 68 4.37 2.18 -15.15
N LEU A 69 4.34 0.86 -15.38
CA LEU A 69 4.04 0.27 -16.68
C LEU A 69 2.52 0.12 -16.93
N VAL A 70 1.72 0.10 -15.87
CA VAL A 70 0.25 0.01 -15.93
C VAL A 70 -0.40 1.38 -16.15
N VAL A 71 0.23 2.45 -15.65
CA VAL A 71 -0.16 3.86 -15.90
C VAL A 71 0.15 4.25 -17.34
#